data_AF-A0A9E2GDT5-F1
#
_entry.id   AF-A0A9E2GDT5-F1
#
_cell.length_a   1.000
_cell.length_b   1.000
_cell.length_c   1.000
_cell.angle_alpha   90.00
_cell.angle_beta   90.00
_cell.angle_gamma   90.00
#
_symmetry.space_group_name_H-M   'P 1'
#
loop_
_entity.id
_entity.type
_entity.pdbx_description
1 polymer ?
#
loop_
_entity_poly.entity_id
_entity_poly.type
_entity_poly.pdbx_seq_one_letter_code
_entity_poly.pdbx_strand_id
1 'polypeptide(L)'
;YVVHASPPCSYMRGIKLMDEYGNMLLNQIEQWTSHLRKFEHDVLIVGHTHQVFAEQLGRTLLINPGSTKFNNTCMILSLPNMEVQVLPLLNKTPLKVWNWGMEQLY
;
A
#
# COMPACT_ATOMS: atom_id res chain seq x y z
N TYR A 1 -15.35 -10.50 -6.96
CA TYR A 1 -15.80 -9.12 -7.31
C TYR A 1 -14.66 -8.19 -6.97
N VAL A 2 -14.22 -7.30 -7.87
CA VAL A 2 -13.15 -6.32 -7.59
C VAL A 2 -13.82 -4.96 -7.39
N VAL A 3 -13.69 -4.37 -6.20
CA VAL A 3 -14.25 -3.05 -5.89
C VAL A 3 -13.08 -2.10 -5.60
N HIS A 4 -12.99 -1.03 -6.39
CA HIS A 4 -12.02 0.04 -6.13
C HIS A 4 -12.70 1.16 -5.37
N ALA A 5 -12.33 1.35 -4.09
CA ALA A 5 -12.85 2.42 -3.26
C ALA A 5 -11.89 3.62 -3.29
N SER A 6 -12.33 4.73 -3.89
CA SER A 6 -11.67 6.03 -3.73
C SER A 6 -12.29 6.75 -2.53
N PRO A 7 -11.53 7.12 -1.47
CA PRO A 7 -12.10 7.87 -0.37
C PRO A 7 -12.39 9.31 -0.83
N PRO A 8 -13.61 9.85 -0.62
CA PRO A 8 -13.87 11.27 -0.80
C PRO A 8 -13.16 12.04 0.31
N CYS A 9 -12.28 12.98 -0.07
CA CYS A 9 -11.50 13.85 0.82
C CYS A 9 -10.56 13.13 1.81
N SER A 10 -9.26 13.03 1.47
CA SER A 10 -8.20 13.23 2.46
C SER A 10 -6.80 12.99 1.92
N TYR A 11 -5.95 14.00 1.83
CA TYR A 11 -4.49 13.79 1.68
C TYR A 11 -3.86 12.98 2.85
N MET A 12 -4.63 12.67 3.89
CA MET A 12 -4.18 12.09 5.16
C MET A 12 -4.87 10.77 5.59
N ARG A 13 -5.98 10.33 4.98
CA ARG A 13 -6.69 9.09 5.37
C ARG A 13 -6.46 7.97 4.35
N GLY A 14 -6.43 6.74 4.84
CA GLY A 14 -6.16 5.52 4.06
C GLY A 14 -5.40 4.50 4.92
N ILE A 15 -5.13 3.32 4.35
CA ILE A 15 -4.34 2.29 5.03
C ILE A 15 -2.84 2.64 4.88
N LYS A 16 -2.22 2.97 6.01
CA LYS A 16 -0.77 3.23 6.11
C LYS A 16 -0.15 2.20 7.02
N LEU A 17 0.91 1.54 6.55
CA LEU A 17 1.66 0.54 7.31
C LEU A 17 3.08 0.97 7.64
N MET A 18 3.57 2.05 7.01
CA MET A 18 4.94 2.51 7.17
C MET A 18 5.02 3.93 7.74
N ASP A 19 6.15 4.23 8.38
CA ASP A 19 6.58 5.58 8.75
C ASP A 19 7.09 6.36 7.51
N GLU A 20 7.61 7.57 7.73
CA GLU A 20 8.13 8.41 6.67
C GLU A 20 9.41 7.91 5.98
N TYR A 21 10.12 6.98 6.61
CA TYR A 21 11.34 6.37 6.10
C TYR A 21 11.06 5.04 5.39
N GLY A 22 9.82 4.55 5.42
CA GLY A 22 9.45 3.25 4.85
C GLY A 22 9.67 2.08 5.78
N ASN A 23 9.86 2.31 7.08
CA ASN A 23 9.88 1.25 8.08
C ASN A 23 8.46 0.88 8.47
N MET A 24 8.22 -0.41 8.71
CA MET A 24 6.91 -0.90 9.12
C MET A 24 6.57 -0.45 10.54
N LEU A 25 5.35 0.04 10.71
CA LEU A 25 4.76 0.43 11.99
C LEU A 25 3.95 -0.74 12.55
N LEU A 26 4.49 -1.42 13.57
CA LEU A 26 3.87 -2.62 14.16
C LEU A 26 2.45 -2.36 14.68
N ASN A 27 2.24 -1.23 15.35
CA ASN A 27 0.91 -0.83 15.84
C ASN A 27 -0.11 -0.69 14.70
N GLN A 28 0.31 -0.18 13.53
CA GLN A 28 -0.56 -0.09 12.35
C GLN A 28 -0.86 -1.46 11.77
N ILE A 29 0.14 -2.34 11.68
CA ILE A 29 -0.04 -3.74 11.25
C ILE A 29 -1.07 -4.44 12.14
N GLU A 30 -0.93 -4.33 13.47
CA GLU A 30 -1.85 -4.95 14.43
C GLU A 30 -3.27 -4.39 14.31
N GLN A 31 -3.40 -3.06 14.25
CA GLN A 31 -4.69 -2.38 14.12
C GLN A 31 -5.41 -2.82 12.84
N TRP A 32 -4.73 -2.79 11.69
CA TRP A 32 -5.32 -3.18 10.42
C TRP A 32 -5.59 -4.68 10.34
N THR A 33 -4.71 -5.52 10.87
CA THR A 33 -4.98 -6.96 10.98
C THR A 33 -6.26 -7.24 11.77
N SER A 34 -6.46 -6.56 12.90
CA SER A 34 -7.67 -6.69 13.71
C SER A 34 -8.92 -6.18 12.97
N HIS A 35 -8.80 -5.03 12.30
CA HIS A 35 -9.91 -4.44 11.55
C HIS A 35 -10.35 -5.30 10.36
N LEU A 36 -9.38 -5.80 9.57
CA LEU A 36 -9.63 -6.56 8.34
C LEU A 36 -10.21 -7.95 8.60
N ARG A 37 -10.02 -8.54 9.79
CA ARG A 37 -10.67 -9.81 10.19
C ARG A 37 -12.19 -9.80 10.08
N LYS A 38 -12.81 -8.63 10.13
CA LYS A 38 -14.27 -8.47 10.03
C LYS A 38 -14.80 -8.55 8.59
N PHE A 39 -13.92 -8.65 7.61
CA PHE A 39 -14.27 -8.65 6.19
C PHE A 39 -13.78 -9.96 5.54
N GLU A 40 -14.65 -10.59 4.76
CA GLU A 40 -14.34 -11.87 4.10
C GLU A 40 -13.71 -11.64 2.73
N HIS A 41 -12.39 -11.51 2.72
CA HIS A 41 -11.62 -11.29 1.50
C HIS A 41 -10.18 -11.78 1.66
N ASP A 42 -9.70 -12.52 0.66
CA ASP A 42 -8.34 -13.06 0.64
C ASP A 42 -7.31 -12.01 0.17
N VAL A 43 -7.75 -11.04 -0.65
CA VAL A 43 -6.91 -9.96 -1.17
C VAL A 43 -7.64 -8.63 -1.06
N LEU A 44 -6.96 -7.61 -0.55
CA LEU A 44 -7.42 -6.23 -0.53
C LEU A 44 -6.44 -5.35 -1.30
N ILE A 45 -6.92 -4.70 -2.35
CA ILE A 45 -6.12 -3.73 -3.12
C ILE A 45 -6.58 -2.32 -2.74
N VAL A 46 -5.67 -1.52 -2.19
CA VAL A 46 -5.91 -0.12 -1.80
C VAL A 46 -5.03 0.83 -2.62
N GLY A 47 -5.18 2.14 -2.39
CA GLY A 47 -4.37 3.16 -3.04
C GLY A 47 -4.25 4.40 -2.17
N HIS A 48 -4.02 5.54 -2.83
CA HIS A 48 -4.12 6.89 -2.28
C HIS A 48 -3.04 7.32 -1.26
N THR A 49 -2.48 6.41 -0.46
CA THR A 49 -1.53 6.76 0.61
C THR A 49 -0.10 7.01 0.15
N HIS A 50 0.19 6.85 -1.15
CA HIS A 50 1.53 6.96 -1.72
C HIS A 50 2.57 6.04 -1.04
N GLN A 51 2.09 4.94 -0.47
CA GLN A 51 2.91 3.85 0.07
C GLN A 51 2.83 2.66 -0.88
N VAL A 52 3.97 2.04 -1.18
CA VAL A 52 4.08 0.85 -2.03
C VAL A 52 4.37 -0.34 -1.13
N PHE A 53 3.43 -1.27 -1.02
CA PHE A 53 3.58 -2.46 -0.18
C PHE A 53 2.67 -3.61 -0.63
N ALA A 54 3.04 -4.83 -0.23
CA ALA A 54 2.24 -6.03 -0.37
C ALA A 54 2.49 -6.90 0.86
N GLU A 55 1.57 -6.87 1.82
CA GLU A 55 1.77 -7.43 3.15
C GLU A 55 0.63 -8.37 3.54
N GLN A 56 0.98 -9.51 4.13
CA GLN A 56 0.01 -10.46 4.64
C GLN A 56 -0.48 -10.02 6.03
N LEU A 57 -1.74 -9.61 6.13
CA LEU A 57 -2.38 -9.21 7.39
C LEU A 57 -3.41 -10.27 7.80
N GLY A 58 -2.97 -11.24 8.60
CA GLY A 58 -3.80 -12.40 8.94
C GLY A 58 -4.10 -13.23 7.70
N ARG A 59 -5.38 -13.35 7.31
CA ARG A 59 -5.81 -14.08 6.11
C ARG A 59 -5.83 -13.24 4.84
N THR A 60 -5.72 -11.92 4.96
CA THR A 60 -5.86 -11.00 3.82
C THR A 60 -4.49 -10.54 3.35
N LEU A 61 -4.18 -10.75 2.07
CA LEU A 61 -3.08 -10.10 1.40
C LEU A 61 -3.47 -8.66 1.07
N LEU A 62 -2.84 -7.70 1.75
CA LEU A 62 -3.10 -6.28 1.53
C LEU A 62 -2.05 -5.70 0.57
N ILE A 63 -2.50 -5.20 -0.56
CA ILE A 63 -1.68 -4.66 -1.64
C ILE A 63 -1.98 -3.19 -1.82
N ASN A 64 -0.93 -2.37 -1.85
CA ASN A 64 -1.00 -1.00 -2.29
C ASN A 64 0.04 -0.80 -3.40
N PRO A 65 -0.39 -0.79 -4.68
CA PRO A 65 0.53 -0.63 -5.78
C PRO A 65 1.20 0.74 -5.74
N GLY A 66 0.59 1.76 -5.14
CA GLY A 66 1.16 3.08 -4.90
C GLY A 66 1.62 3.85 -6.16
N SER A 67 1.73 5.16 -6.03
CA SER A 67 2.46 6.03 -6.96
C SER A 67 3.37 6.90 -6.12
N THR A 68 4.68 6.94 -6.37
CA THR A 68 5.67 7.64 -5.52
C THR A 68 6.36 8.78 -6.27
N LYS A 69 7.16 9.59 -5.56
CA LYS A 69 7.81 10.76 -6.16
C LYS A 69 8.75 10.29 -7.26
N PHE A 70 8.48 10.73 -8.48
CA PHE A 70 9.29 10.39 -9.66
C PHE A 70 9.35 8.90 -10.01
N ASN A 71 8.43 8.08 -9.49
CA ASN A 71 8.33 6.66 -9.86
C ASN A 71 6.90 6.12 -9.71
N ASN A 72 6.48 5.30 -10.67
CA ASN A 72 5.21 4.59 -10.63
C ASN A 72 5.51 3.09 -10.59
N THR A 73 4.65 2.35 -9.90
CA THR A 73 4.78 0.90 -9.77
C THR A 73 3.60 0.21 -10.40
N CYS A 74 3.89 -0.85 -11.15
CA CYS A 74 2.91 -1.87 -11.51
C CYS A 74 3.14 -3.07 -10.59
N MET A 75 2.07 -3.76 -10.20
CA MET A 75 2.18 -5.00 -9.45
C MET A 75 1.49 -6.13 -10.20
N ILE A 76 2.13 -7.29 -10.24
CA ILE A 76 1.54 -8.54 -10.75
C ILE A 76 1.28 -9.44 -9.55
N LEU A 77 0.02 -9.83 -9.37
CA LEU A 77 -0.39 -10.83 -8.38
C LEU A 77 -0.58 -12.18 -9.08
N SER A 78 0.21 -13.17 -8.69
CA SER A 78 0.10 -14.54 -9.18
C SER A 78 -0.77 -15.38 -8.25
N LEU A 79 -1.86 -15.92 -8.80
CA LEU A 79 -2.77 -16.85 -8.12
C LEU A 79 -2.53 -18.29 -8.61
N PRO A 80 -2.69 -19.32 -7.75
CA PRO A 80 -3.20 -19.26 -6.39
C PRO A 80 -2.15 -18.94 -5.30
N ASN A 81 -0.87 -18.80 -5.66
CA ASN A 81 0.23 -18.67 -4.69
C ASN A 81 0.23 -17.38 -3.86
N MET A 82 -0.57 -16.37 -4.25
CA MET A 82 -0.63 -15.06 -3.59
C MET A 82 0.72 -14.31 -3.62
N GLU A 83 1.52 -14.54 -4.65
CA GLU A 83 2.82 -13.89 -4.83
C GLU A 83 2.67 -12.56 -5.56
N VAL A 84 3.29 -11.50 -5.02
CA VAL A 84 3.26 -10.17 -5.62
C VAL A 84 4.64 -9.78 -6.15
N GLN A 85 4.72 -9.51 -7.44
CA GLN A 85 5.88 -8.90 -8.06
C GLN A 85 5.65 -7.40 -8.23
N VAL A 86 6.63 -6.59 -7.84
CA VAL A 86 6.61 -5.13 -8.02
C VAL A 86 7.52 -4.74 -9.19
N LEU A 87 6.95 -4.09 -10.20
CA LEU A 87 7.64 -3.64 -11.40
C LEU A 87 7.78 -2.11 -11.38
N PRO A 88 9.01 -1.56 -11.41
CA PRO A 88 9.22 -0.13 -11.60
C PRO A 88 8.92 0.27 -13.04
N LEU A 89 8.14 1.32 -13.25
CA LEU A 89 7.77 1.77 -14.59
C LEU A 89 8.78 2.74 -15.24
N LEU A 90 9.75 3.26 -14.47
CA LEU A 90 10.74 4.24 -14.94
C LEU A 90 12.20 3.77 -14.79
N ASN A 91 12.44 2.44 -14.74
CA ASN A 91 13.78 1.85 -14.53
C ASN A 91 14.52 2.37 -13.28
N LYS A 92 13.78 2.89 -12.29
CA LYS A 92 14.30 3.32 -11.00
C LYS A 92 13.76 2.40 -9.92
N THR A 93 14.54 2.12 -8.88
CA THR A 93 14.03 1.40 -7.70
C THR A 93 12.86 2.18 -7.11
N PRO A 94 11.69 1.55 -6.86
CA PRO A 94 10.58 2.22 -6.20
C PRO A 94 10.96 2.62 -4.79
N LEU A 95 10.75 3.90 -4.44
CA LEU A 95 10.71 4.30 -3.04
C LEU A 95 9.42 3.74 -2.43
N LYS A 96 9.50 3.24 -1.19
CA LYS A 96 8.35 2.60 -0.51
C LYS A 96 7.33 3.62 -0.02
N VAL A 97 7.75 4.85 0.28
CA VAL A 97 6.89 5.89 0.85
C VAL A 97 7.20 7.22 0.17
N TRP A 98 6.16 8.02 -0.07
CA TRP A 98 6.30 9.42 -0.44
C TRP A 98 5.35 10.30 0.38
N ASN A 99 5.92 11.21 1.17
CA ASN A 99 5.18 12.17 1.97
C ASN A 99 5.24 13.57 1.35
N TRP A 100 4.32 13.86 0.42
CA TRP A 100 4.18 15.18 -0.23
C TRP A 100 4.20 16.38 0.74
N GLY A 101 3.70 16.22 1.98
CA GLY A 101 3.56 17.31 2.94
C GLY A 101 4.81 17.65 3.76
N MET A 102 5.88 16.86 3.67
CA MET A 102 7.10 17.01 4.50
C MET A 102 8.32 17.48 3.70
N GLU A 103 8.30 17.37 2.37
CA GLU A 103 9.36 17.93 1.53
C GLU A 103 9.08 19.41 1.30
N GLN A 104 9.69 20.27 2.12
CA GLN A 104 9.80 21.69 1.79
C GLN A 104 10.68 21.82 0.54
N LEU A 105 10.17 22.52 -0.47
CA LEU A 105 10.97 22.98 -1.60
C LEU A 105 12.03 23.93 -1.02
N TYR A 106 13.28 23.46 -0.97
CA TYR A 106 14.45 24.33 -0.86
C TYR A 106 14.78 24.90 -2.23
#